data_AF-A0A349YL24-F1
#
_entry.id   AF-A0A349YL24-F1
#
_cell.length_a   1.000
_cell.length_b   1.000
_cell.length_c   1.000
_cell.angle_alpha   90.00
_cell.angle_beta   90.00
_cell.angle_gamma   90.00
#
_symmetry.space_group_name_H-M   'P 1'
#
loop_
_entity.id
_entity.type
_entity.pdbx_description
1 polymer ?
#
loop_
_entity_poly.entity_id
_entity_poly.type
_entity_poly.pdbx_seq_one_letter_code
_entity_poly.pdbx_strand_id
1 'polypeptide(L)'
;MIQIRDNTFETNSSSSHSLIITDFEGKYTPEEMTSGIYLWNDKKARMYDSKLEFYRSPFSLLATFESKSRYAIASSNGRLADKVEELWYKYIPNFNGFEFDTRDEEYDYDKQEWVDFEEPKPVYGGTDDYQIEGWLKHYNVSLEDFLTMRRYMVVCDGDETREWYHILDSGLVDKSHIIHDSEKEAAEAWEKKYREGNNA
;
A
#
# COMPACT_ATOMS: atom_id res chain seq x y z
N MET A 1 -33.58 15.41 13.03
CA MET A 1 -34.47 14.34 12.52
C MET A 1 -33.55 13.36 11.81
N ILE A 2 -33.33 12.18 12.39
CA ILE A 2 -32.43 11.17 11.83
C ILE A 2 -33.31 10.22 11.02
N GLN A 3 -33.10 10.18 9.70
CA GLN A 3 -33.78 9.22 8.83
C GLN A 3 -33.00 7.90 8.88
N ILE A 4 -33.50 6.92 9.62
CA ILE A 4 -33.03 5.53 9.53
C ILE A 4 -33.84 4.89 8.39
N ARG A 5 -33.15 4.42 7.34
CA ARG A 5 -33.78 3.69 6.23
C ARG A 5 -33.69 2.20 6.52
N ASP A 6 -34.82 1.57 6.83
CA ASP A 6 -34.91 0.11 6.88
C ASP A 6 -34.76 -0.44 5.45
N ASN A 7 -33.82 -1.36 5.25
CA ASN A 7 -33.44 -2.02 3.98
C ASN A 7 -32.35 -1.36 3.11
N THR A 8 -31.35 -0.69 3.69
CA THR A 8 -30.09 -0.44 2.97
C THR A 8 -29.00 -1.37 3.53
N PHE A 9 -28.66 -2.43 2.80
CA PHE A 9 -27.36 -3.08 2.96
C PHE A 9 -26.32 -2.12 2.40
N GLU A 10 -25.91 -1.13 3.18
CA GLU A 10 -24.68 -0.39 2.89
C GLU A 10 -23.53 -1.27 3.34
N THR A 11 -22.86 -1.94 2.41
CA THR A 11 -21.46 -2.28 2.64
C THR A 11 -20.72 -0.96 2.46
N ASN A 12 -20.22 -0.40 3.57
CA ASN A 12 -19.15 0.58 3.46
C ASN A 12 -17.99 -0.16 2.79
N SER A 13 -17.66 0.26 1.57
CA SER A 13 -16.81 -0.47 0.64
C SER A 13 -15.46 0.25 0.54
N SER A 14 -14.58 -0.01 1.51
CA SER A 14 -13.28 0.64 1.70
C SER A 14 -12.15 -0.39 1.82
N SER A 15 -11.12 -0.36 0.98
CA SER A 15 -9.99 -1.28 1.20
C SER A 15 -9.34 -1.04 2.57
N SER A 16 -8.92 -2.13 3.23
CA SER A 16 -8.37 -2.10 4.59
C SER A 16 -6.92 -2.55 4.54
N HIS A 17 -5.99 -1.61 4.63
CA HIS A 17 -4.56 -1.93 4.58
C HIS A 17 -3.94 -1.91 5.97
N SER A 18 -3.13 -2.92 6.26
CA SER A 18 -2.29 -2.91 7.46
C SER A 18 -0.81 -2.83 7.12
N LEU A 19 -0.15 -1.81 7.65
CA LEU A 19 1.30 -1.65 7.64
C LEU A 19 1.86 -2.31 8.90
N ILE A 20 2.56 -3.43 8.69
CA ILE A 20 3.02 -4.32 9.75
C ILE A 20 4.50 -4.04 10.08
N ILE A 21 4.80 -3.98 11.37
CA ILE A 21 6.19 -4.02 11.88
C ILE A 21 6.37 -5.31 12.66
N THR A 22 7.38 -6.09 12.30
CA THR A 22 7.79 -7.29 13.05
C THR A 22 9.15 -7.11 13.74
N ASP A 23 9.59 -8.12 14.47
CA ASP A 23 10.94 -8.25 15.04
C ASP A 23 11.95 -8.94 14.09
N PHE A 24 11.58 -9.16 12.81
CA PHE A 24 12.45 -9.80 11.83
C PHE A 24 13.60 -8.89 11.39
N GLU A 25 14.76 -9.10 11.99
CA GLU A 25 15.95 -8.32 11.70
C GLU A 25 16.56 -8.61 10.31
N GLY A 26 17.32 -7.65 9.80
CA GLY A 26 18.12 -7.77 8.58
C GLY A 26 17.50 -7.18 7.32
N LYS A 27 18.37 -6.85 6.37
CA LYS A 27 18.01 -6.40 5.02
C LYS A 27 17.87 -7.59 4.07
N TYR A 28 17.06 -7.44 3.04
CA TYR A 28 17.05 -8.37 1.91
C TYR A 28 18.43 -8.40 1.26
N THR A 29 18.84 -9.58 0.80
CA THR A 29 20.04 -9.71 -0.03
C THR A 29 19.77 -9.15 -1.43
N PRO A 30 20.82 -8.79 -2.19
CA PRO A 30 20.64 -8.41 -3.59
C PRO A 30 19.84 -9.45 -4.39
N GLU A 31 20.08 -10.74 -4.16
CA GLU A 31 19.37 -11.82 -4.83
C GLU A 31 17.86 -11.78 -4.52
N GLU A 32 17.49 -11.60 -3.25
CA GLU A 32 16.08 -11.49 -2.83
C GLU A 32 15.40 -10.23 -3.39
N MET A 33 16.11 -9.11 -3.46
CA MET A 33 15.57 -7.88 -4.06
C MET A 33 15.32 -8.06 -5.57
N THR A 34 16.10 -8.90 -6.24
CA THR A 34 15.94 -9.19 -7.67
C THR A 34 15.01 -10.36 -7.99
N SER A 35 14.61 -11.20 -7.03
CA SER A 35 13.96 -12.49 -7.29
C SER A 35 12.57 -12.42 -7.92
N GLY A 36 11.96 -11.23 -7.95
CA GLY A 36 10.67 -10.95 -8.61
C GLY A 36 10.77 -9.99 -9.80
N ILE A 37 11.98 -9.60 -10.20
CA ILE A 37 12.21 -8.62 -11.27
C ILE A 37 12.60 -9.37 -12.54
N TYR A 38 11.79 -9.26 -13.59
CA TYR A 38 12.07 -9.87 -14.88
C TYR A 38 12.94 -8.95 -15.75
N LEU A 39 14.04 -9.50 -16.28
CA LEU A 39 14.86 -8.83 -17.29
C LEU A 39 14.22 -9.02 -18.66
N TRP A 40 14.04 -7.93 -19.41
CA TRP A 40 13.54 -8.01 -20.78
C TRP A 40 14.66 -8.42 -21.75
N ASN A 41 14.31 -8.65 -23.02
CA ASN A 41 15.21 -9.13 -24.08
C ASN A 41 16.47 -8.25 -24.30
N ASP A 42 16.43 -6.98 -23.89
CA ASP A 42 17.56 -6.05 -23.91
C ASP A 42 18.43 -6.09 -22.64
N LYS A 43 18.21 -7.08 -21.76
CA LYS A 43 18.82 -7.23 -20.42
C LYS A 43 18.55 -6.05 -19.48
N LYS A 44 17.55 -5.22 -19.77
CA LYS A 44 17.15 -4.14 -18.87
C LYS A 44 16.09 -4.66 -17.90
N ALA A 45 16.26 -4.32 -16.62
CA ALA A 45 15.20 -4.50 -15.64
C ALA A 45 14.16 -3.41 -15.86
N ARG A 46 12.94 -3.82 -16.23
CA ARG A 46 11.77 -2.94 -16.30
C ARG A 46 10.71 -3.48 -15.37
N MET A 47 10.17 -2.62 -14.52
CA MET A 47 8.95 -2.93 -13.79
C MET A 47 7.77 -2.68 -14.74
N TYR A 48 7.34 -3.71 -15.47
CA TYR A 48 6.15 -3.66 -16.32
C TYR A 48 5.05 -4.49 -15.66
N ASP A 49 4.45 -3.95 -14.61
CA ASP A 49 3.14 -4.43 -14.15
C ASP A 49 2.36 -3.22 -13.66
N SER A 50 1.43 -2.77 -14.50
CA SER A 50 0.48 -1.66 -14.27
C SER A 50 -0.52 -1.94 -13.14
N LYS A 51 -0.22 -2.87 -12.24
CA LYS A 51 -1.00 -3.16 -11.04
C LYS A 51 -0.44 -2.41 -9.86
N LEU A 52 -0.52 -1.08 -9.96
CA LEU A 52 -0.44 -0.17 -8.81
C LEU A 52 -1.81 -0.02 -8.11
N GLU A 53 -2.78 -0.87 -8.47
CA GLU A 53 -4.11 -0.89 -7.90
C GLU A 53 -4.17 -1.85 -6.72
N PHE A 54 -4.20 -1.28 -5.51
CA PHE A 54 -4.33 -2.01 -4.26
C PHE A 54 -5.68 -1.74 -3.60
N TYR A 55 -6.75 -1.52 -4.37
CA TYR A 55 -8.07 -1.31 -3.80
C TYR A 55 -8.67 -2.63 -3.28
N ARG A 56 -9.50 -3.29 -4.11
CA ARG A 56 -10.42 -4.36 -3.67
C ARG A 56 -9.99 -5.76 -4.11
N SER A 57 -8.79 -5.88 -4.66
CA SER A 57 -8.25 -7.12 -5.24
C SER A 57 -7.57 -7.96 -4.15
N PRO A 58 -7.52 -9.29 -4.29
CA PRO A 58 -7.55 -10.23 -3.18
C PRO A 58 -6.41 -10.05 -2.18
N PHE A 59 -6.65 -10.55 -0.96
CA PHE A 59 -5.67 -10.61 0.13
C PHE A 59 -4.25 -10.82 -0.41
N SER A 60 -3.38 -9.86 -0.12
CA SER A 60 -2.00 -9.85 -0.60
C SER A 60 -1.05 -9.42 0.52
N LEU A 61 -0.01 -10.22 0.73
CA LEU A 61 1.09 -9.88 1.63
C LEU A 61 2.26 -9.33 0.82
N LEU A 62 2.50 -8.02 0.93
CA LEU A 62 3.58 -7.32 0.25
C LEU A 62 4.83 -7.30 1.15
N ALA A 63 5.68 -8.30 0.96
CA ALA A 63 6.86 -8.55 1.78
C ALA A 63 8.16 -8.63 0.96
N THR A 64 8.19 -8.06 -0.24
CA THR A 64 9.37 -8.00 -1.11
C THR A 64 9.74 -6.55 -1.43
N PHE A 65 10.98 -6.30 -1.85
CA PHE A 65 11.42 -4.98 -2.31
C PHE A 65 10.53 -4.42 -3.43
N GLU A 66 10.20 -5.27 -4.41
CA GLU A 66 9.37 -4.92 -5.56
C GLU A 66 7.93 -4.60 -5.16
N SER A 67 7.27 -5.46 -4.38
CA SER A 67 5.87 -5.27 -3.98
C SER A 67 5.69 -4.06 -3.06
N LYS A 68 6.63 -3.84 -2.13
CA LYS A 68 6.63 -2.64 -1.27
C LYS A 68 6.89 -1.35 -2.04
N SER A 69 7.68 -1.42 -3.11
CA SER A 69 7.93 -0.27 -4.00
C SER A 69 6.64 0.15 -4.70
N ARG A 70 5.93 -0.81 -5.31
CA ARG A 70 4.62 -0.57 -5.93
C ARG A 70 3.62 0.04 -4.95
N TYR A 71 3.52 -0.54 -3.75
CA TYR A 71 2.62 -0.02 -2.71
C TYR A 71 2.97 1.41 -2.30
N ALA A 72 4.26 1.72 -2.08
CA ALA A 72 4.70 3.06 -1.70
C ALA A 72 4.36 4.10 -2.77
N ILE A 73 4.51 3.76 -4.06
CA ILE A 73 4.13 4.63 -5.18
C ILE A 73 2.61 4.85 -5.17
N ALA A 74 1.81 3.79 -5.10
CA ALA A 74 0.36 3.86 -5.13
C ALA A 74 -0.22 4.62 -3.92
N SER A 75 0.19 4.25 -2.70
CA SER A 75 -0.32 4.84 -1.45
C SER A 75 0.14 6.29 -1.25
N SER A 76 1.16 6.75 -1.99
CA SER A 76 1.57 8.15 -2.01
C SER A 76 1.00 8.94 -3.19
N ASN A 77 0.16 8.34 -4.03
CA ASN A 77 -0.30 8.92 -5.28
C ASN A 77 0.87 9.48 -6.13
N GLY A 78 1.93 8.69 -6.26
CA GLY A 78 3.13 9.04 -7.04
C GLY A 78 4.13 9.96 -6.34
N ARG A 79 3.83 10.57 -5.18
CA ARG A 79 4.75 11.51 -4.51
C ARG A 79 6.08 10.87 -4.09
N LEU A 80 6.12 9.55 -3.92
CA LEU A 80 7.34 8.79 -3.62
C LEU A 80 8.00 8.18 -4.85
N ALA A 81 7.44 8.32 -6.07
CA ALA A 81 7.93 7.65 -7.28
C ALA A 81 9.41 7.92 -7.55
N ASP A 82 9.84 9.18 -7.58
CA ASP A 82 11.23 9.56 -7.84
C ASP A 82 12.20 8.95 -6.82
N LYS A 83 11.83 8.98 -5.53
CA LYS A 83 12.66 8.41 -4.45
C LYS A 83 12.72 6.89 -4.51
N VAL A 84 11.63 6.24 -4.89
CA VAL A 84 11.61 4.80 -5.11
C VAL A 84 12.52 4.47 -6.29
N GLU A 85 12.47 5.25 -7.37
CA GLU A 85 13.30 5.05 -8.56
C GLU A 85 14.81 5.20 -8.25
N GLU A 86 15.18 6.20 -7.46
CA GLU A 86 16.56 6.36 -6.95
C GLU A 86 17.05 5.11 -6.19
N LEU A 87 16.19 4.53 -5.35
CA LEU A 87 16.51 3.31 -4.61
C LEU A 87 16.60 2.09 -5.52
N TRP A 88 15.78 2.02 -6.58
CA TRP A 88 15.91 0.97 -7.58
C TRP A 88 17.24 1.07 -8.34
N TYR A 89 17.69 2.26 -8.72
CA TYR A 89 19.02 2.44 -9.30
C TYR A 89 20.15 2.00 -8.36
N LYS A 90 19.97 2.17 -7.04
CA LYS A 90 20.94 1.75 -6.02
C LYS A 90 21.01 0.23 -5.85
N TYR A 91 19.86 -0.46 -5.88
CA TYR A 91 19.78 -1.87 -5.48
C TYR A 91 19.60 -2.87 -6.63
N ILE A 92 19.07 -2.44 -7.77
CA ILE A 92 18.71 -3.31 -8.89
C ILE A 92 19.69 -3.10 -10.05
N PRO A 93 20.57 -4.09 -10.33
CA PRO A 93 21.50 -4.00 -11.45
C PRO A 93 20.78 -3.86 -12.79
N ASN A 94 21.29 -3.00 -13.66
CA ASN A 94 20.75 -2.75 -15.02
C ASN A 94 19.28 -2.25 -15.03
N PHE A 95 18.82 -1.64 -13.94
CA PHE A 95 17.57 -0.91 -13.92
C PHE A 95 17.64 0.30 -14.87
N ASN A 96 16.59 0.49 -15.68
CA ASN A 96 16.53 1.52 -16.72
C ASN A 96 15.39 2.52 -16.52
N GLY A 97 14.86 2.58 -15.30
CA GLY A 97 13.76 3.46 -14.95
C GLY A 97 12.39 2.79 -15.03
N PHE A 98 11.40 3.46 -14.46
CA PHE A 98 10.00 3.04 -14.50
C PHE A 98 9.30 3.53 -15.77
N GLU A 99 8.29 2.77 -16.18
CA GLU A 99 7.39 3.13 -17.27
C GLU A 99 5.97 2.98 -16.73
N PHE A 100 5.24 4.10 -16.66
CA PHE A 100 3.86 4.12 -16.16
C PHE A 100 2.90 4.37 -17.32
N ASP A 101 1.72 3.77 -17.23
CA ASP A 101 0.60 4.19 -18.08
C ASP A 101 0.31 5.68 -17.84
N THR A 102 -0.16 6.37 -18.87
CA THR A 102 -0.53 7.79 -18.77
C THR A 102 -2.00 7.97 -19.09
N ARG A 103 -2.59 9.03 -18.53
CA ARG A 103 -3.94 9.48 -18.84
C ARG A 103 -3.91 10.91 -19.37
N ASP A 104 -4.79 11.18 -20.32
CA ASP A 104 -4.87 12.47 -21.01
C ASP A 104 -6.02 13.34 -20.48
N GLU A 105 -6.89 12.80 -19.62
CA GLU A 105 -8.05 13.50 -19.07
C GLU A 105 -8.31 13.11 -17.60
N GLU A 106 -8.96 14.01 -16.85
CA GLU A 106 -9.54 13.69 -15.54
C GLU A 106 -10.92 14.34 -15.34
N TYR A 107 -11.74 13.74 -14.49
CA TYR A 107 -13.03 14.30 -14.13
C TYR A 107 -12.84 15.44 -13.10
N ASP A 108 -13.16 16.66 -13.51
CA ASP A 108 -13.17 17.84 -12.65
C ASP A 108 -14.49 17.85 -11.87
N TYR A 109 -14.44 17.53 -10.57
CA TYR A 109 -15.62 17.47 -9.71
C TYR A 109 -16.28 18.84 -9.48
N ASP A 110 -15.53 19.94 -9.58
CA ASP A 110 -16.07 21.29 -9.42
C ASP A 110 -16.84 21.71 -10.68
N LYS A 111 -16.34 21.35 -11.87
CA LYS A 111 -16.99 21.63 -13.16
C LYS A 111 -17.99 20.57 -13.61
N GLN A 112 -17.96 19.38 -13.00
CA GLN A 112 -18.73 18.20 -13.37
C GLN A 112 -18.50 17.71 -14.82
N GLU A 113 -17.30 17.90 -15.36
CA GLU A 113 -16.94 17.53 -16.72
C GLU A 113 -15.55 16.86 -16.79
N TRP A 114 -15.29 16.13 -17.87
CA TRP A 114 -13.95 15.64 -18.19
C TRP A 114 -13.12 16.77 -18.78
N VAL A 115 -11.91 16.95 -18.25
CA VAL A 115 -10.98 18.00 -18.67
C VAL A 115 -9.70 17.34 -19.15
N ASP A 116 -9.29 17.69 -20.37
CA ASP A 116 -8.02 17.25 -20.94
C ASP A 116 -6.85 17.89 -20.19
N PHE A 117 -5.78 17.12 -19.99
CA PHE A 117 -4.51 17.65 -19.53
C PHE A 117 -3.74 18.31 -20.66
N GLU A 118 -3.00 19.36 -20.32
CA GLU A 118 -2.02 19.97 -21.24
C GLU A 118 -0.91 18.98 -21.61
N GLU A 119 -0.56 18.07 -20.71
CA GLU A 119 0.42 16.99 -20.92
C GLU A 119 -0.08 15.68 -20.26
N PRO A 120 0.15 14.49 -20.87
CA PRO A 120 -0.24 13.21 -20.29
C PRO A 120 0.32 13.03 -18.88
N LYS A 121 -0.54 12.67 -17.93
CA LYS A 121 -0.14 12.44 -16.52
C LYS A 121 0.04 10.96 -16.24
N PRO A 122 1.08 10.54 -15.50
CA PRO A 122 1.23 9.15 -15.09
C PRO A 122 0.07 8.66 -14.22
N VAL A 123 -0.33 7.42 -14.42
CA VAL A 123 -1.32 6.70 -13.62
C VAL A 123 -0.57 5.89 -12.56
N TYR A 124 -0.54 6.41 -11.34
CA TYR A 124 0.13 5.77 -10.20
C TYR A 124 -0.76 4.74 -9.47
N GLY A 125 -1.88 4.32 -10.08
CA GLY A 125 -2.90 3.47 -9.46
C GLY A 125 -3.50 4.11 -8.22
N GLY A 126 -3.78 3.30 -7.20
CA GLY A 126 -4.12 3.81 -5.89
C GLY A 126 -4.50 2.77 -4.85
N THR A 127 -4.86 3.33 -3.69
CA THR A 127 -5.20 2.64 -2.45
C THR A 127 -6.34 3.45 -1.81
N ASP A 128 -7.31 2.84 -1.14
CA ASP A 128 -8.29 3.63 -0.38
C ASP A 128 -7.62 4.31 0.84
N ASP A 129 -6.45 3.80 1.26
CA ASP A 129 -5.65 4.30 2.37
C ASP A 129 -4.32 4.97 1.91
N TYR A 130 -4.36 6.29 1.67
CA TYR A 130 -3.17 7.11 1.37
C TYR A 130 -2.30 7.39 2.61
N GLN A 131 -1.93 6.34 3.36
CA GLN A 131 -1.37 6.47 4.70
C GLN A 131 0.15 6.30 4.78
N ILE A 132 0.82 5.83 3.72
CA ILE A 132 2.23 5.40 3.80
C ILE A 132 3.16 6.51 4.31
N GLU A 133 3.03 7.74 3.83
CA GLU A 133 3.91 8.85 4.26
C GLU A 133 3.70 9.22 5.73
N GLY A 134 2.44 9.22 6.18
CA GLY A 134 2.10 9.46 7.58
C GLY A 134 2.63 8.38 8.48
N TRP A 135 2.51 7.12 8.07
CA TRP A 135 3.01 5.96 8.80
C TRP A 135 4.54 5.96 8.91
N LEU A 136 5.25 6.19 7.80
CA LEU A 136 6.72 6.30 7.79
C LEU A 136 7.19 7.36 8.78
N LYS A 137 6.52 8.51 8.80
CA LYS A 137 6.81 9.60 9.73
C LYS A 137 6.49 9.23 11.18
N HIS A 138 5.33 8.61 11.43
CA HIS A 138 4.89 8.24 12.78
C HIS A 138 5.86 7.26 13.45
N TYR A 139 6.30 6.26 12.70
CA TYR A 139 7.21 5.22 13.18
C TYR A 139 8.70 5.55 12.99
N ASN A 140 9.03 6.74 12.46
CA ASN A 140 10.40 7.17 12.16
C ASN A 140 11.16 6.15 11.28
N VAL A 141 10.47 5.65 10.25
CA VAL A 141 10.99 4.66 9.29
C VAL A 141 11.37 5.38 8.00
N SER A 142 12.59 5.17 7.52
CA SER A 142 13.00 5.69 6.21
C SER A 142 12.35 4.88 5.08
N LEU A 143 12.10 5.50 3.92
CA LEU A 143 11.62 4.77 2.75
C LEU A 143 12.57 3.63 2.36
N GLU A 144 13.88 3.86 2.44
CA GLU A 144 14.88 2.82 2.15
C GLU A 144 14.76 1.63 3.10
N ASP A 145 14.60 1.86 4.40
CA ASP A 145 14.45 0.76 5.36
C ASP A 145 13.12 0.04 5.18
N PHE A 146 12.02 0.78 4.92
CA PHE A 146 10.73 0.19 4.57
C PHE A 146 10.86 -0.78 3.39
N LEU A 147 11.54 -0.37 2.32
CA LEU A 147 11.70 -1.21 1.11
C LEU A 147 12.69 -2.36 1.32
N THR A 148 13.76 -2.16 2.09
CA THR A 148 14.90 -3.10 2.14
C THR A 148 14.93 -4.01 3.37
N MET A 149 14.27 -3.67 4.47
CA MET A 149 14.27 -4.50 5.68
C MET A 149 13.15 -5.53 5.68
N ARG A 150 13.41 -6.70 6.27
CA ARG A 150 12.44 -7.80 6.39
C ARG A 150 11.30 -7.50 7.34
N ARG A 151 11.54 -6.66 8.35
CA ARG A 151 10.58 -6.34 9.40
C ARG A 151 9.34 -5.57 8.96
N TYR A 152 9.36 -4.98 7.77
CA TYR A 152 8.23 -4.18 7.27
C TYR A 152 7.50 -4.94 6.18
N MET A 153 6.19 -5.07 6.36
CA MET A 153 5.30 -5.74 5.42
C MET A 153 4.02 -4.93 5.27
N VAL A 154 3.32 -5.11 4.15
CA VAL A 154 1.98 -4.57 3.97
C VAL A 154 1.02 -5.73 3.78
N VAL A 155 -0.08 -5.70 4.49
CA VAL A 155 -1.23 -6.56 4.24
C VAL A 155 -2.26 -5.72 3.52
N CYS A 156 -2.51 -6.06 2.26
CA CYS A 156 -3.64 -5.53 1.51
C CYS A 156 -4.80 -6.52 1.69
N ASP A 157 -5.83 -6.11 2.41
CA ASP A 157 -7.03 -6.90 2.65
C ASP A 157 -8.26 -6.08 2.25
N GLY A 158 -9.24 -6.72 1.62
CA GLY A 158 -10.52 -6.08 1.41
C GLY A 158 -11.27 -6.03 2.74
N ASP A 159 -11.87 -4.89 3.09
CA ASP A 159 -12.65 -4.78 4.34
C ASP A 159 -13.82 -5.75 4.44
N GLU A 160 -14.35 -6.20 3.30
CA GLU A 160 -15.47 -7.15 3.24
C GLU A 160 -15.09 -8.57 3.69
N THR A 161 -13.82 -8.97 3.57
CA THR A 161 -13.39 -10.36 3.84
C THR A 161 -12.60 -10.52 5.13
N ARG A 162 -11.85 -9.50 5.57
CA ARG A 162 -10.99 -9.56 6.79
C ARG A 162 -10.14 -10.83 6.85
N GLU A 163 -9.62 -11.27 5.70
CA GLU A 163 -8.85 -12.51 5.57
C GLU A 163 -7.62 -12.48 6.47
N TRP A 164 -7.01 -11.30 6.67
CA TRP A 164 -5.89 -11.13 7.58
C TRP A 164 -6.21 -11.58 9.00
N TYR A 165 -7.37 -11.18 9.51
CA TYR A 165 -7.82 -11.57 10.84
C TYR A 165 -8.13 -13.07 10.93
N HIS A 166 -8.72 -13.64 9.88
CA HIS A 166 -8.94 -15.09 9.80
C HIS A 166 -7.61 -15.88 9.78
N ILE A 167 -6.61 -15.41 9.03
CA ILE A 167 -5.27 -15.99 8.98
C ILE A 167 -4.59 -15.89 10.35
N LEU A 168 -4.67 -14.73 10.99
CA LEU A 168 -4.18 -14.53 12.35
C LEU A 168 -4.83 -15.56 13.30
N ASP A 169 -6.16 -15.64 13.34
CA ASP A 169 -6.88 -16.49 14.29
C ASP A 169 -6.74 -17.99 14.01
N SER A 170 -6.40 -18.38 12.79
CA SER A 170 -6.12 -19.77 12.42
C SER A 170 -4.85 -20.34 13.07
N GLY A 171 -3.94 -19.48 13.54
CA GLY A 171 -2.62 -19.90 14.03
C GLY A 171 -1.60 -20.21 12.94
N LEU A 172 -1.90 -19.92 11.66
CA LEU A 172 -0.95 -20.03 10.54
C LEU A 172 0.17 -18.99 10.61
N VAL A 173 -0.08 -17.86 11.28
CA VAL A 173 0.90 -16.80 11.50
C VAL A 173 1.22 -16.74 12.99
N ASP A 174 2.51 -16.73 13.29
CA ASP A 174 2.98 -16.46 14.65
C ASP A 174 2.87 -14.97 14.95
N LYS A 175 1.79 -14.61 15.64
CA LYS A 175 1.50 -13.22 16.03
C LYS A 175 2.53 -12.67 17.02
N SER A 176 3.32 -13.50 17.69
CA SER A 176 4.27 -13.04 18.71
C SER A 176 5.41 -12.18 18.13
N HIS A 177 5.65 -12.31 16.83
CA HIS A 177 6.62 -11.52 16.08
C HIS A 177 6.06 -10.18 15.57
N ILE A 178 4.74 -9.94 15.65
CA ILE A 178 4.10 -8.70 15.21
C ILE A 178 4.18 -7.67 16.35
N ILE A 179 4.93 -6.59 16.12
CA ILE A 179 5.10 -5.48 17.06
C ILE A 179 4.02 -4.41 16.83
N HIS A 180 3.75 -4.08 15.57
CA HIS A 180 2.74 -3.08 15.17
C HIS A 180 1.88 -3.60 14.02
N ASP A 181 0.59 -3.30 14.10
CA ASP A 181 -0.42 -3.54 13.07
C ASP A 181 -1.30 -2.29 12.98
N SER A 182 -1.11 -1.48 11.92
CA SER A 182 -1.71 -0.14 11.85
C SER A 182 -3.23 -0.16 11.82
N GLU A 183 -3.83 -1.19 11.21
CA GLU A 183 -5.29 -1.31 11.13
C GLU A 183 -5.86 -1.68 12.50
N LYS A 184 -5.23 -2.65 13.19
CA LYS A 184 -5.62 -3.03 14.55
C LYS A 184 -5.51 -1.85 15.51
N GLU A 185 -4.41 -1.10 15.45
CA GLU A 185 -4.20 0.09 16.27
C GLU A 185 -5.24 1.18 16.00
N ALA A 186 -5.60 1.38 14.74
CA ALA A 186 -6.68 2.28 14.36
C ALA A 186 -8.01 1.81 14.95
N ALA A 187 -8.36 0.53 14.79
CA ALA A 187 -9.59 -0.05 15.33
C ALA A 187 -9.68 0.12 16.85
N GLU A 188 -8.60 -0.16 17.59
CA GLU A 188 -8.52 0.03 19.05
C GLU A 188 -8.68 1.51 19.44
N ALA A 189 -8.08 2.43 18.67
CA ALA A 189 -8.22 3.87 18.91
C ALA A 189 -9.64 4.37 18.67
N TRP A 190 -10.32 3.86 17.63
CA TRP A 190 -11.73 4.14 17.35
C TRP A 190 -12.63 3.60 18.46
N GLU A 191 -12.43 2.36 18.90
CA GLU A 191 -13.20 1.76 19.98
C GLU A 191 -13.05 2.55 21.29
N LYS A 192 -11.82 2.96 21.63
CA LYS A 192 -11.56 3.80 22.81
C LYS A 192 -12.31 5.12 22.73
N LYS A 193 -12.22 5.84 21.61
CA LYS A 193 -12.95 7.11 21.39
C LYS A 193 -14.47 6.92 21.53
N TYR A 194 -15.01 5.84 20.99
CA TYR A 194 -16.44 5.55 21.08
C TYR A 194 -16.89 5.27 22.52
N ARG A 195 -16.11 4.49 23.27
CA ARG A 195 -16.36 4.21 24.70
C ARG A 195 -16.25 5.46 25.56
N GLU A 196 -15.29 6.34 25.28
CA GLU A 196 -15.10 7.60 26.02
C GLU A 196 -16.18 8.64 25.66
N GLY A 197 -16.57 8.73 24.39
CA GLY A 197 -17.60 9.66 23.92
C GLY A 197 -19.03 9.29 24.31
N ASN A 198 -19.33 8.01 24.54
CA ASN A 198 -20.64 7.54 25.00
C ASN A 198 -20.78 7.49 26.54
N ASN A 199 -19.73 7.82 27.28
CA ASN A 199 -19.76 7.98 28.74
C ASN A 199 -19.83 9.45 29.17
N ALA A 200 -20.17 10.37 28.24
CA ALA A 200 -20.31 11.81 28.46
C ALA A 200 -21.78 12.26 28.43
#